data_AF-A0A7S3F0Y1-F1
#
_entry.id   AF-A0A7S3F0Y1-F1
#
_cell.length_a   1.000
_cell.length_b   1.000
_cell.length_c   1.000
_cell.angle_alpha   90.00
_cell.angle_beta   90.00
_cell.angle_gamma   90.00
#
_symmetry.space_group_name_H-M   'P 1'
#
loop_
_entity.id
_entity.type
_entity.pdbx_description
1 polymer ?
#
loop_
_entity_poly.entity_id
_entity_poly.type
_entity_poly.pdbx_seq_one_letter_code
_entity_poly.pdbx_strand_id
1 'polypeptide(L)'
;LGEERQHAFRGGDRVEVDFGPDGWFSGVVITVVAGEATPRYRVAFDDGDVDEVEEHETRSARHVAFASGDRVEVDFGADGWFAGTVELVIERESRYRVAFDDGDVDEVEEYEMLPEGAASEIVGARGEEGG
;
A
#
# COMPACT_ATOMS: atom_id res chain seq x y z
N LEU A 1 28.05 -3.73 15.69
CA LEU A 1 26.76 -3.08 15.97
C LEU A 1 26.25 -2.65 14.60
N GLY A 2 25.40 -3.47 13.99
CA GLY A 2 24.91 -3.25 12.64
C GLY A 2 23.71 -2.33 12.73
N GLU A 3 23.91 -1.04 12.48
CA GLU A 3 22.82 -0.11 12.25
C GLU A 3 22.28 -0.44 10.85
N GLU A 4 21.19 -1.17 10.81
CA GLU A 4 20.47 -1.50 9.58
C GLU A 4 19.94 -0.19 8.98
N ARG A 5 20.75 0.46 8.14
CA ARG A 5 20.32 1.51 7.22
C ARG A 5 19.42 0.86 6.15
N GLN A 6 18.20 0.55 6.53
CA GLN A 6 17.08 0.27 5.64
C GLN A 6 16.10 1.41 5.98
N HIS A 7 15.90 2.44 5.17
CA HIS A 7 15.22 2.40 3.88
C HIS A 7 15.41 3.76 3.18
N ALA A 8 16.44 3.92 2.36
CA ALA A 8 16.44 5.01 1.39
C ALA A 8 15.71 4.51 0.14
N PHE A 9 14.48 4.96 -0.08
CA PHE A 9 13.73 4.62 -1.29
C PHE A 9 14.43 5.18 -2.53
N ARG A 10 14.30 4.51 -3.67
CA ARG A 10 14.83 4.97 -4.96
C ARG A 10 13.71 5.23 -5.96
N GLY A 11 14.05 5.94 -7.03
CA GLY A 11 13.14 6.11 -8.17
C GLY A 11 12.65 4.74 -8.68
N GLY A 12 11.34 4.54 -8.68
CA GLY A 12 10.64 3.31 -9.04
C GLY A 12 10.13 2.47 -7.87
N ASP A 13 10.54 2.74 -6.62
CA ASP A 13 9.99 2.03 -5.46
C ASP A 13 8.54 2.49 -5.19
N ARG A 14 7.66 1.54 -4.87
CA ARG A 14 6.32 1.84 -4.38
C ARG A 14 6.37 2.14 -2.88
N VAL A 15 5.67 3.19 -2.49
CA VAL A 15 5.57 3.65 -1.10
C VAL A 15 4.12 3.98 -0.78
N GLU A 16 3.78 3.85 0.50
CA GLU A 16 2.55 4.42 1.05
C GLU A 16 2.96 5.62 1.90
N VAL A 17 2.22 6.71 1.77
CA VAL A 17 2.48 7.97 2.48
C VAL A 17 1.31 8.27 3.39
N ASP A 18 1.59 8.57 4.66
CA ASP A 18 0.57 9.02 5.62
C ASP A 18 0.22 10.50 5.39
N PHE A 19 -1.02 10.78 5.01
CA PHE A 19 -1.59 12.12 4.93
C PHE A 19 -2.43 12.47 6.19
N GLY A 20 -2.24 11.73 7.30
CA GLY A 20 -2.88 12.01 8.57
C GLY A 20 -4.37 11.68 8.56
N PRO A 21 -5.28 12.66 8.69
CA PRO A 21 -6.72 12.38 8.75
C PRO A 21 -7.26 11.74 7.46
N ASP A 22 -6.66 12.06 6.32
CA ASP A 22 -7.04 11.52 5.01
C ASP A 22 -6.57 10.07 4.80
N GLY A 23 -5.64 9.59 5.64
CA GLY A 23 -5.14 8.21 5.62
C GLY A 23 -3.88 8.02 4.78
N TRP A 24 -3.61 6.76 4.42
CA TRP A 24 -2.42 6.38 3.67
C TRP A 24 -2.71 6.37 2.17
N PHE A 25 -1.82 6.95 1.39
CA PHE A 25 -1.92 7.00 -0.07
C PHE A 25 -0.76 6.28 -0.71
N SER A 26 -1.09 5.35 -1.62
CA SER A 26 -0.11 4.59 -2.39
C SER A 26 0.42 5.41 -3.56
N GLY A 27 1.71 5.29 -3.80
CA GLY A 27 2.33 5.90 -4.97
C GLY A 27 3.70 5.32 -5.29
N VAL A 28 4.29 5.84 -6.36
CA VAL A 28 5.62 5.46 -6.85
C VAL A 28 6.58 6.61 -6.62
N VAL A 29 7.72 6.35 -5.98
CA VAL A 29 8.81 7.32 -5.88
C VAL A 29 9.32 7.58 -7.30
N ILE A 30 9.11 8.78 -7.82
CA ILE A 30 9.62 9.16 -9.15
C ILE A 30 10.96 9.89 -9.04
N THR A 31 11.25 10.53 -7.92
CA THR A 31 12.51 11.26 -7.70
C THR A 31 12.89 11.26 -6.24
N VAL A 32 14.16 11.02 -5.94
CA VAL A 32 14.73 11.18 -4.60
C VAL A 32 15.36 12.56 -4.50
N VAL A 33 14.94 13.33 -3.51
CA VAL A 33 15.42 14.68 -3.23
C VAL A 33 16.26 14.61 -1.95
N ALA A 34 17.50 15.08 -2.02
CA ALA A 34 18.35 15.15 -0.83
C ALA A 34 17.84 16.28 0.09
N GLY A 35 17.25 15.93 1.24
CA GLY A 35 16.90 16.90 2.27
C GLY A 35 18.06 17.18 3.23
N GLU A 36 17.96 18.27 3.99
CA GLU A 36 19.01 18.72 4.92
C GLU A 36 19.17 17.81 6.15
N ALA A 37 18.11 17.08 6.55
CA ALA A 37 18.12 16.18 7.72
C ALA A 37 17.70 14.74 7.37
N THR A 38 16.64 14.58 6.56
CA THR A 38 16.16 13.30 6.00
C THR A 38 15.98 13.44 4.49
N PRO A 39 16.08 12.36 3.70
CA PRO A 39 15.71 12.42 2.30
C PRO A 39 14.21 12.72 2.15
N ARG A 40 13.86 13.37 1.04
CA ARG A 40 12.49 13.57 0.61
C ARG A 40 12.27 12.82 -0.69
N TYR A 41 11.03 12.43 -0.93
CA TYR A 41 10.66 11.64 -2.09
C TYR A 41 9.56 12.37 -2.84
N ARG A 42 9.76 12.58 -4.14
CA ARG A 42 8.67 12.97 -5.02
C ARG A 42 7.92 11.69 -5.39
N VAL A 43 6.68 11.57 -4.95
CA VAL A 43 5.84 10.38 -5.15
C VAL A 43 4.74 10.75 -6.13
N ALA A 44 4.57 9.93 -7.17
CA ALA A 44 3.40 9.96 -8.02
C ALA A 44 2.37 9.00 -7.42
N PHE A 45 1.31 9.54 -6.86
CA PHE A 45 0.22 8.80 -6.25
C PHE A 45 -0.66 8.14 -7.31
N ASP A 46 -1.26 7.02 -6.94
CA ASP A 46 -2.11 6.24 -7.85
C ASP A 46 -3.40 6.99 -8.24
N ASP A 47 -3.82 8.02 -7.48
CA ASP A 47 -4.94 8.90 -7.86
C ASP A 47 -4.61 9.89 -9.00
N GLY A 48 -3.33 10.00 -9.36
CA GLY A 48 -2.83 10.88 -10.41
C GLY A 48 -2.12 12.13 -9.90
N ASP A 49 -2.17 12.42 -8.60
CA ASP A 49 -1.42 13.51 -7.99
C ASP A 49 0.07 13.19 -7.82
N VAL A 50 0.89 14.24 -7.73
CA VAL A 50 2.35 14.12 -7.56
C VAL A 50 2.81 15.11 -6.52
N ASP A 51 3.28 14.60 -5.37
CA ASP A 51 3.67 15.43 -4.24
C ASP A 51 5.06 15.07 -3.69
N GLU A 52 5.65 15.97 -2.90
CA GLU A 52 6.93 15.75 -2.20
C GLU A 52 6.66 15.42 -0.74
N VAL A 53 7.16 14.27 -0.29
CA VAL A 53 6.89 13.70 1.04
C VAL A 53 8.19 13.41 1.77
N GLU A 54 8.19 13.52 3.09
CA GLU A 54 9.37 13.25 3.91
C GLU A 54 9.47 11.77 4.27
N GLU A 55 10.70 11.23 4.43
CA GLU A 55 10.91 9.79 4.68
C GLU A 55 10.09 9.22 5.85
N HIS A 56 9.88 10.01 6.90
CA HIS A 56 9.17 9.57 8.09
C HIS A 56 7.65 9.46 7.90
N GLU A 57 7.11 10.05 6.84
CA GLU A 57 5.71 9.92 6.42
C GLU A 57 5.53 8.74 5.45
N THR A 58 6.64 8.15 4.98
CA THR A 58 6.65 7.10 3.95
C THR A 58 6.99 5.73 4.53
N ARG A 59 6.27 4.71 4.08
CA ARG A 59 6.63 3.30 4.30
C ARG A 59 6.76 2.56 2.98
N SER A 60 7.50 1.44 3.00
CA SER A 60 7.57 0.55 1.83
C SER A 60 6.17 0.03 1.58
N ALA A 61 5.60 0.30 0.40
CA ALA A 61 4.40 -0.39 -0.01
C ALA A 61 4.79 -1.87 -0.13
N ARG A 62 4.20 -2.72 0.70
CA ARG A 62 4.58 -4.12 0.74
C ARG A 62 4.05 -4.79 -0.52
N HIS A 63 4.88 -4.86 -1.56
CA HIS A 63 4.64 -5.65 -2.76
C HIS A 63 4.65 -7.12 -2.38
N VAL A 64 3.48 -7.65 -2.03
CA VAL A 64 3.27 -9.06 -1.80
C VAL A 64 2.78 -9.64 -3.12
N ALA A 65 3.62 -10.43 -3.79
CA ALA A 65 3.17 -11.19 -4.94
C ALA A 65 2.23 -12.28 -4.44
N PHE A 66 0.94 -12.16 -4.79
CA PHE A 66 -0.07 -13.16 -4.45
C PHE A 66 -0.14 -14.28 -5.47
N ALA A 67 -0.52 -15.47 -5.02
CA ALA A 67 -0.81 -16.64 -5.83
C ALA A 67 -2.30 -17.02 -5.76
N SER A 68 -2.77 -17.79 -6.75
CA SER A 68 -4.12 -18.36 -6.68
C SER A 68 -4.29 -19.19 -5.40
N GLY A 69 -5.33 -18.88 -4.62
CA GLY A 69 -5.63 -19.47 -3.32
C GLY A 69 -5.18 -18.63 -2.12
N ASP A 70 -4.40 -17.56 -2.32
CA ASP A 70 -4.03 -16.66 -1.23
C ASP A 70 -5.23 -15.86 -0.72
N ARG A 71 -5.27 -15.68 0.60
CA ARG A 71 -6.27 -14.86 1.29
C ARG A 71 -5.77 -13.42 1.36
N VAL A 72 -6.63 -12.51 0.93
CA VAL A 72 -6.29 -11.10 0.74
C VAL A 72 -7.41 -10.20 1.25
N GLU A 73 -7.06 -8.98 1.60
CA GLU A 73 -7.99 -7.89 1.88
C GLU A 73 -7.78 -6.82 0.81
N VAL A 74 -8.87 -6.39 0.17
CA VAL A 74 -8.84 -5.37 -0.89
C VAL A 74 -9.49 -4.09 -0.40
N ASP A 75 -8.85 -2.95 -0.60
CA ASP A 75 -9.43 -1.64 -0.31
C ASP A 75 -10.36 -1.19 -1.45
N PHE A 76 -11.63 -0.98 -1.13
CA PHE A 76 -12.60 -0.32 -2.02
C PHE A 76 -12.83 1.15 -1.63
N GLY A 77 -11.88 1.74 -0.89
CA GLY A 77 -11.88 3.15 -0.52
C GLY A 77 -12.96 3.47 0.50
N ALA A 78 -14.04 4.15 0.08
CA ALA A 78 -15.10 4.58 0.99
C ALA A 78 -15.89 3.42 1.60
N ASP A 79 -15.98 2.30 0.89
CA ASP A 79 -16.62 1.07 1.36
C ASP A 79 -15.72 0.26 2.31
N GLY A 80 -14.42 0.58 2.36
CA GLY A 80 -13.43 -0.03 3.24
C GLY A 80 -12.81 -1.31 2.67
N TRP A 81 -12.28 -2.15 3.57
CA TRP A 81 -11.53 -3.35 3.22
C TRP A 81 -12.44 -4.59 3.15
N PHE A 82 -12.30 -5.36 2.08
CA PHE A 82 -13.08 -6.58 1.84
C PHE A 82 -12.16 -7.79 1.73
N ALA A 83 -12.45 -8.82 2.52
CA ALA A 83 -11.71 -10.07 2.48
C ALA A 83 -12.14 -10.93 1.30
N GLY A 84 -11.15 -11.54 0.64
CA GLY A 84 -11.37 -12.43 -0.49
C GLY A 84 -10.23 -13.42 -0.70
N THR A 85 -10.37 -14.23 -1.73
CA THR A 85 -9.41 -15.25 -2.15
C THR A 85 -9.00 -15.00 -3.59
N VAL A 86 -7.71 -15.00 -3.86
CA VAL A 86 -7.20 -14.86 -5.23
C VAL A 86 -7.57 -16.08 -6.05
N GLU A 87 -8.40 -15.93 -7.07
CA GLU A 87 -8.77 -16.98 -8.01
C GLU A 87 -7.76 -17.08 -9.16
N LEU A 88 -7.25 -15.94 -9.64
CA LEU A 88 -6.38 -15.86 -10.81
C LEU A 88 -5.40 -14.69 -10.71
N VAL A 89 -4.16 -14.95 -11.12
CA VAL A 89 -3.12 -13.91 -11.28
C VAL A 89 -2.99 -13.55 -12.76
N ILE A 90 -3.16 -12.28 -13.09
CA ILE A 90 -3.03 -11.74 -14.44
C ILE A 90 -1.69 -11.01 -14.54
N GLU A 91 -0.61 -11.79 -14.65
CA GLU A 91 0.78 -11.29 -14.59
C GLU A 91 1.11 -10.21 -15.63
N ARG A 92 0.40 -10.18 -16.77
CA ARG A 92 0.64 -9.20 -17.84
C ARG A 92 0.18 -7.79 -17.50
N GLU A 93 -0.79 -7.68 -16.61
CA GLU A 93 -1.47 -6.42 -16.28
C GLU A 93 -1.28 -6.06 -14.80
N SER A 94 -0.56 -6.90 -14.04
CA SER A 94 -0.42 -6.77 -12.58
C SER A 94 -1.78 -6.70 -11.86
N ARG A 95 -2.76 -7.46 -12.37
CA ARG A 95 -4.12 -7.55 -11.82
C ARG A 95 -4.40 -8.94 -11.26
N TYR A 96 -5.32 -9.01 -10.32
CA TYR A 96 -5.72 -10.23 -9.64
C TYR A 96 -7.23 -10.36 -9.68
N ARG A 97 -7.73 -11.54 -10.04
CA ARG A 97 -9.15 -11.85 -9.86
C ARG A 97 -9.35 -12.36 -8.45
N VAL A 98 -10.16 -11.68 -7.67
CA VAL A 98 -10.44 -12.01 -6.26
C VAL A 98 -11.92 -12.39 -6.14
N ALA A 99 -12.17 -13.56 -5.53
CA ALA A 99 -13.50 -13.94 -5.08
C ALA A 99 -13.67 -13.48 -3.63
N PHE A 100 -14.58 -12.54 -3.40
CA PHE A 100 -14.86 -11.96 -2.09
C PHE A 100 -15.77 -12.87 -1.27
N ASP A 101 -15.65 -12.78 0.06
CA ASP A 101 -16.42 -13.61 0.98
C ASP A 101 -17.93 -13.25 0.97
N ASP A 102 -18.33 -12.10 0.43
CA ASP A 102 -19.75 -11.74 0.20
C ASP A 102 -20.38 -12.45 -1.02
N GLY A 103 -19.55 -13.06 -1.88
CA GLY A 103 -19.97 -13.81 -3.06
C GLY A 103 -19.70 -13.12 -4.40
N ASP A 104 -19.25 -11.86 -4.40
CA ASP A 104 -18.83 -11.16 -5.60
C ASP A 104 -17.41 -11.57 -6.06
N VAL A 105 -17.12 -11.31 -7.34
CA VAL A 105 -15.82 -11.62 -7.95
C VAL A 105 -15.40 -10.47 -8.84
N ASP A 106 -14.31 -9.82 -8.49
CA ASP A 106 -13.79 -8.65 -9.20
C ASP A 106 -12.30 -8.77 -9.53
N GLU A 107 -11.85 -7.93 -10.46
CA GLU A 107 -10.45 -7.82 -10.84
C GLU A 107 -9.85 -6.55 -10.23
N VAL A 108 -8.89 -6.75 -9.34
CA VAL A 108 -8.29 -5.70 -8.51
C VAL A 108 -6.82 -5.55 -8.86
N GLU A 109 -6.26 -4.39 -8.58
CA GLU A 109 -4.85 -4.12 -8.79
C GLU A 109 -4.02 -4.53 -7.57
N GLU A 110 -2.77 -4.94 -7.78
CA GLU A 110 -1.88 -5.42 -6.72
C GLU A 110 -1.78 -4.46 -5.51
N TYR A 111 -1.80 -3.15 -5.77
CA TYR A 111 -1.63 -2.12 -4.76
C TYR A 111 -2.86 -1.89 -3.89
N GLU A 112 -4.03 -2.38 -4.33
CA GLU A 112 -5.28 -2.35 -3.56
C GLU A 112 -5.36 -3.54 -2.61
N MET A 113 -4.43 -4.49 -2.72
CA MET A 113 -4.47 -5.78 -2.03
C MET A 113 -3.44 -5.86 -0.90
N LEU A 114 -3.87 -6.45 0.20
CA LEU A 114 -3.02 -6.80 1.33
C LEU A 114 -3.19 -8.27 1.69
N PRO A 115 -2.19 -8.93 2.30
CA PRO A 115 -2.39 -10.24 2.89
C PRO A 115 -3.42 -10.15 4.04
N GLU A 116 -4.25 -11.17 4.18
CA GLU A 116 -5.29 -11.20 5.22
C GLU A 116 -4.71 -10.90 6.62
N GLY A 117 -5.34 -9.95 7.31
CA GLY A 117 -4.96 -9.47 8.65
C GLY A 117 -4.05 -8.24 8.62
N ALA A 118 -3.44 -7.89 7.50
CA ALA A 118 -2.63 -6.68 7.39
C ALA A 118 -3.48 -5.41 7.34
N ALA A 119 -4.71 -5.46 6.81
CA ALA A 119 -5.62 -4.32 6.92
C ALA A 119 -5.96 -4.05 8.38
N SER A 120 -6.07 -5.09 9.22
CA SER A 120 -6.28 -4.95 10.66
C SER A 120 -5.06 -4.38 11.40
N GLU A 121 -3.83 -4.51 10.90
CA GLU A 121 -2.66 -3.81 11.44
C GLU A 121 -2.64 -2.33 11.04
N ILE A 122 -3.14 -2.00 9.84
CA ILE A 122 -3.21 -0.62 9.34
C ILE A 122 -4.39 0.14 9.96
N VAL A 123 -5.55 -0.51 10.04
CA VAL A 123 -6.78 0.02 10.65
C VAL A 123 -6.71 -0.10 12.19
N GLY A 124 -5.98 -1.07 12.73
CA GLY A 124 -5.74 -1.21 14.18
C GLY A 124 -4.92 -0.07 14.77
N ALA A 125 -4.14 0.66 13.97
CA ALA A 125 -3.55 1.94 14.39
C ALA A 125 -4.61 3.06 14.57
N ARG A 126 -5.85 2.90 14.07
CA ARG A 126 -7.00 3.80 14.33
C ARG A 126 -7.80 3.42 15.58
N GLY A 127 -7.33 2.46 16.38
CA GLY A 127 -8.14 1.84 17.42
C GLY A 127 -7.68 2.05 18.86
N GLU A 128 -7.19 3.23 19.29
CA GLU A 128 -7.01 3.51 20.74
C GLU A 128 -6.98 5.02 21.10
N GLU A 129 -8.05 5.77 20.82
CA GLU A 129 -8.43 7.01 21.52
C GLU A 129 -9.97 7.00 21.53
N GLY A 130 -10.74 6.67 22.58
CA GLY A 130 -10.62 6.91 24.00
C GLY A 130 -12.03 7.28 24.52
N GLY A 131 -12.49 6.62 25.59
CA GLY A 131 -13.45 7.18 26.58
C GLY A 131 -14.94 7.16 26.28
#